data_AF-A0AAW9MY13-F1
#
_entry.id   AF-A0AAW9MY13-F1
#
_cell.length_a   1.000
_cell.length_b   1.000
_cell.length_c   1.000
_cell.angle_alpha   90.00
_cell.angle_beta   90.00
_cell.angle_gamma   90.00
#
_symmetry.space_group_name_H-M   'P 1'
#
loop_
_entity.id
_entity.type
_entity.pdbx_description
1 polymer ?
#
loop_
_entity_poly.entity_id
_entity_poly.type
_entity_poly.pdbx_seq_one_letter_code
_entity_poly.pdbx_strand_id
1 'polypeptide(L)'
;MIPMIKTEVVQINSWLTNSEFIDMIAVSQMTPGPIAINLATYIGFQVNGPLGAVVSTLAVILPSFIIMTIIYLLVSKLKGSKYMDWFFTGLRPVIAGLIVSAILMVLPSSIVDIKTFIIFALSFVLVHFKKIHPIFVIIIAAGLGGIIYGW
;
A
#
# COMPACT_ATOMS: atom_id res chain seq x y z
N MET A 1 1.86 -9.98 4.63
CA MET A 1 3.05 -10.07 3.75
C MET A 1 4.35 -10.04 4.54
N ILE A 2 4.62 -9.01 5.36
CA ILE A 2 5.86 -8.92 6.15
C ILE A 2 6.17 -10.18 6.98
N PRO A 3 5.21 -10.78 7.71
CA PRO A 3 5.48 -12.01 8.46
C PRO A 3 5.90 -13.20 7.58
N MET A 4 5.30 -13.33 6.39
CA MET A 4 5.64 -14.39 5.44
C MET A 4 7.06 -14.22 4.90
N ILE A 5 7.44 -13.00 4.50
CA ILE A 5 8.81 -12.71 4.04
C ILE A 5 9.81 -12.98 5.16
N LYS A 6 9.50 -12.59 6.40
CA LYS A 6 10.34 -12.86 7.56
C LYS A 6 10.61 -14.35 7.74
N THR A 7 9.57 -15.18 7.67
CA THR A 7 9.70 -16.63 7.78
C THR A 7 10.62 -17.19 6.70
N GLU A 8 10.43 -16.80 5.44
CA GLU A 8 11.28 -17.27 4.35
C GLU A 8 12.76 -16.84 4.52
N VAL A 9 12.99 -15.56 4.82
CA VAL A 9 14.33 -14.97 4.74
C VAL A 9 15.14 -15.22 6.01
N VAL A 10 14.50 -15.20 7.19
CA VAL A 10 15.17 -15.35 8.49
C VAL A 10 15.10 -16.79 9.01
N GLN A 11 13.96 -17.46 8.86
CA GLN A 11 13.75 -18.77 9.50
C GLN A 11 14.09 -19.94 8.58
N ILE A 12 13.68 -19.88 7.31
CA ILE A 12 13.86 -20.98 6.35
C ILE A 12 15.24 -20.88 5.68
N ASN A 13 15.52 -19.76 5.03
CA ASN A 13 16.74 -19.59 4.24
C ASN A 13 17.93 -19.04 5.04
N SER A 14 17.69 -18.50 6.25
CA SER A 14 18.72 -17.91 7.13
C SER A 14 19.64 -16.90 6.43
N TRP A 15 19.11 -16.17 5.45
CA TRP A 15 19.88 -15.15 4.70
C TRP A 15 20.16 -13.91 5.55
N LEU A 16 19.30 -13.62 6.52
CA LEU A 16 19.41 -12.45 7.38
C LEU A 16 19.06 -12.81 8.83
N THR A 17 19.67 -12.10 9.76
CA THR A 17 19.26 -12.09 11.16
C THR A 17 17.96 -11.31 11.35
N ASN A 18 17.30 -11.53 12.50
CA ASN A 18 16.09 -10.79 12.82
C ASN A 18 16.34 -9.28 12.94
N SER A 19 17.51 -8.84 13.42
CA SER A 19 17.88 -7.42 13.50
C SER A 19 18.05 -6.81 12.11
N GLU A 20 18.81 -7.46 11.23
CA GLU A 20 19.03 -6.98 9.86
C GLU A 20 17.72 -6.89 9.07
N PHE A 21 16.81 -7.83 9.28
CA PHE A 21 15.50 -7.80 8.65
C PHE A 21 14.66 -6.59 9.10
N ILE A 22 14.72 -6.21 10.39
CA ILE A 22 14.03 -5.02 10.91
C ILE A 22 14.64 -3.75 10.33
N ASP A 23 15.97 -3.67 10.25
CA ASP A 23 16.66 -2.53 9.64
C ASP A 23 16.27 -2.36 8.17
N MET A 24 16.14 -3.45 7.42
CA MET A 24 15.68 -3.40 6.03
C MET A 24 14.23 -2.95 5.89
N ILE A 25 13.36 -3.31 6.83
CA ILE A 25 11.99 -2.79 6.86
C ILE A 25 12.01 -1.27 7.05
N ALA A 26 12.86 -0.76 7.95
CA ALA A 26 12.98 0.67 8.17
C ALA A 26 13.42 1.40 6.89
N VAL A 27 14.48 0.92 6.24
CA VAL A 27 14.98 1.48 4.96
C VAL A 27 13.92 1.39 3.85
N SER A 28 13.21 0.27 3.76
CA SER A 28 12.17 0.05 2.74
C SER A 28 10.94 0.92 2.92
N GLN A 29 10.67 1.39 4.14
CA GLN A 29 9.59 2.33 4.44
C GLN A 29 10.01 3.80 4.25
N MET A 30 11.31 4.12 4.41
CA MET A 30 11.84 5.46 4.13
C MET A 30 11.91 5.72 2.62
N THR A 31 12.09 4.68 1.81
CA THR A 31 12.11 4.79 0.35
C THR A 31 10.68 4.83 -0.20
N PRO A 32 10.37 5.76 -1.13
CA PRO A 32 9.06 5.81 -1.75
C PRO A 32 8.84 4.55 -2.59
N GLY A 33 7.69 3.90 -2.43
CA GLY A 33 7.28 2.76 -3.25
C GLY A 33 6.61 1.64 -2.46
N PRO A 34 6.23 0.54 -3.14
CA PRO A 34 5.62 -0.61 -2.49
C PRO A 34 6.65 -1.33 -1.62
N ILE A 35 6.38 -1.41 -0.31
CA ILE A 35 7.29 -2.01 0.69
C ILE A 35 7.77 -3.41 0.28
N ALA A 36 6.90 -4.22 -0.32
CA ALA A 36 7.25 -5.57 -0.77
C ALA A 36 8.31 -5.61 -1.87
N ILE A 37 8.27 -4.66 -2.81
CA ILE A 37 9.25 -4.57 -3.91
C ILE A 37 10.59 -4.10 -3.32
N ASN A 38 10.57 -3.00 -2.56
CA ASN A 38 11.77 -2.44 -1.95
C ASN A 38 12.48 -3.49 -1.07
N LEU A 39 11.74 -4.19 -0.21
CA LEU A 39 12.28 -5.28 0.60
C LEU A 39 12.91 -6.38 -0.25
N ALA A 40 12.24 -6.85 -1.31
CA ALA A 40 12.77 -7.88 -2.18
C ALA A 40 14.07 -7.43 -2.89
N THR A 41 14.13 -6.18 -3.32
CA THR A 41 15.34 -5.57 -3.91
C THR A 41 16.50 -5.56 -2.90
N TYR A 42 16.27 -5.10 -1.67
CA TYR A 42 17.29 -5.04 -0.62
C TYR A 42 17.75 -6.43 -0.17
N ILE A 43 16.82 -7.37 0.02
CA ILE A 43 17.15 -8.76 0.35
C ILE A 43 17.97 -9.39 -0.78
N GLY A 44 17.56 -9.20 -2.04
CA GLY A 44 18.30 -9.67 -3.21
C GLY A 44 19.71 -9.06 -3.28
N PHE A 45 19.85 -7.78 -2.94
CA PHE A 45 21.15 -7.12 -2.86
C PHE A 45 22.07 -7.76 -1.82
N GLN A 46 21.53 -8.14 -0.67
CA GLN A 46 22.34 -8.71 0.42
C GLN A 46 22.74 -10.16 0.14
N VAL A 47 21.90 -10.91 -0.57
CA VAL A 47 22.20 -12.30 -0.92
C VAL A 47 23.23 -12.42 -2.04
N ASN A 48 23.13 -11.61 -3.10
CA ASN A 48 23.95 -11.77 -4.33
C ASN A 48 24.41 -10.43 -4.94
N GLY A 49 24.50 -9.36 -4.15
CA GLY A 49 24.93 -8.05 -4.60
C GLY A 49 23.99 -7.41 -5.64
N PRO A 50 24.49 -6.49 -6.49
CA PRO A 50 23.67 -5.77 -7.46
C PRO A 50 22.84 -6.67 -8.39
N LEU A 51 23.39 -7.82 -8.79
CA LEU A 51 22.68 -8.78 -9.65
C LEU A 51 21.51 -9.43 -8.91
N GLY A 52 21.70 -9.80 -7.64
CA GLY A 52 20.61 -10.32 -6.81
C GLY A 52 19.48 -9.31 -6.65
N ALA A 53 19.80 -8.02 -6.52
CA ALA A 53 18.82 -6.94 -6.44
C ALA A 53 17.98 -6.81 -7.73
N VAL A 54 18.64 -6.87 -8.90
CA VAL A 54 17.95 -6.79 -10.20
C VAL A 54 17.05 -8.00 -10.41
N VAL A 55 17.57 -9.21 -10.16
CA VAL A 55 16.81 -10.46 -10.35
C VAL A 55 15.60 -10.51 -9.41
N SER A 56 15.76 -10.16 -8.13
CA SER A 56 14.64 -10.17 -7.17
C SER A 56 13.57 -9.15 -7.54
N THR A 57 13.97 -7.95 -7.95
CA THR A 57 13.05 -6.90 -8.39
C THR A 57 12.26 -7.33 -9.62
N LEU A 58 12.93 -7.88 -10.63
CA LEU A 58 12.27 -8.40 -11.82
C LEU A 58 11.35 -9.57 -11.48
N ALA A 59 11.78 -10.50 -10.64
CA ALA A 59 10.95 -11.65 -10.25
C ALA A 59 9.65 -11.23 -9.55
N VAL A 60 9.66 -10.15 -8.76
CA VAL A 60 8.45 -9.62 -8.10
C VAL A 60 7.55 -8.85 -9.07
N ILE A 61 8.12 -8.06 -9.99
CA ILE A 61 7.35 -7.18 -10.89
C ILE A 61 6.81 -7.93 -12.11
N LEU A 62 7.58 -8.87 -12.66
CA LEU A 62 7.28 -9.53 -13.94
C LEU A 62 5.92 -10.25 -13.96
N PRO A 63 5.50 -10.99 -12.91
CA PRO A 63 4.20 -11.67 -12.92
C PRO A 63 3.04 -10.67 -13.07
N SER A 64 3.04 -9.59 -12.28
CA SER A 64 2.02 -8.54 -12.38
C SER A 64 2.07 -7.82 -13.72
N PHE A 65 3.27 -7.57 -14.25
CA PHE A 65 3.44 -6.95 -15.57
C PHE A 65 2.87 -7.82 -16.71
N ILE A 66 3.14 -9.12 -16.69
CA ILE A 66 2.63 -10.08 -17.68
C ILE A 66 1.10 -10.13 -17.62
N ILE A 67 0.53 -10.29 -16.42
CA ILE A 67 -0.93 -10.36 -16.25
C ILE A 67 -1.59 -9.07 -16.75
N MET A 68 -1.07 -7.90 -16.36
CA MET A 68 -1.61 -6.63 -16.82
C MET A 68 -1.49 -6.44 -18.33
N THR A 69 -0.40 -6.90 -18.93
CA THR A 69 -0.22 -6.86 -20.39
C THR A 69 -1.27 -7.72 -21.09
N ILE A 70 -1.53 -8.94 -20.60
CA ILE A 70 -2.56 -9.83 -21.14
C ILE A 70 -3.94 -9.17 -21.04
N ILE A 71 -4.29 -8.64 -19.86
CA ILE A 71 -5.56 -7.94 -19.63
C ILE A 71 -5.69 -6.76 -20.59
N TYR A 72 -4.64 -5.95 -20.74
CA TYR A 72 -4.62 -4.81 -21.65
C TYR A 72 -4.84 -5.23 -23.11
N LEU A 73 -4.21 -6.31 -23.57
CA LEU A 73 -4.39 -6.82 -24.93
C LEU A 73 -5.81 -7.33 -25.15
N LEU A 74 -6.41 -7.99 -24.17
CA LEU A 74 -7.81 -8.44 -24.23
C LEU A 74 -8.78 -7.25 -24.27
N VAL A 75 -8.59 -6.29 -23.37
CA VAL A 75 -9.43 -5.09 -23.30
C VAL A 75 -9.32 -4.28 -24.59
N SER A 76 -8.10 -4.06 -25.10
CA SER A 76 -7.88 -3.27 -26.33
C SER A 76 -8.50 -3.91 -27.56
N LYS A 77 -8.50 -5.24 -27.69
CA LYS A 77 -9.22 -5.96 -28.76
C LYS A 77 -10.73 -5.83 -28.68
N LEU A 78 -11.29 -5.68 -27.49
CA LEU A 78 -12.73 -5.59 -27.23
C LEU A 78 -13.23 -4.14 -27.07
N LYS A 79 -12.34 -3.15 -27.20
CA LYS A 79 -12.68 -1.72 -27.15
C LYS A 79 -13.68 -1.39 -28.25
N GLY A 80 -14.80 -0.76 -27.88
CA GLY A 80 -15.90 -0.40 -28.78
C GLY A 80 -17.07 -1.39 -28.81
N SER A 81 -16.97 -2.52 -28.11
CA SER A 81 -18.12 -3.42 -27.91
C SER A 81 -18.97 -2.97 -26.71
N LYS A 82 -20.30 -3.10 -26.83
CA LYS A 82 -21.24 -2.80 -25.72
C LYS A 82 -20.93 -3.58 -24.43
N TYR A 83 -20.34 -4.76 -24.56
CA TYR A 83 -19.94 -5.60 -23.43
C TYR A 83 -18.86 -4.94 -22.57
N MET A 84 -17.92 -4.20 -23.18
CA MET A 84 -16.86 -3.51 -22.44
C MET A 84 -17.43 -2.36 -21.61
N ASP A 85 -18.40 -1.61 -22.14
CA ASP A 85 -19.06 -0.52 -21.43
C ASP A 85 -19.87 -1.04 -20.24
N TRP A 86 -20.58 -2.15 -20.40
CA TRP A 86 -21.29 -2.81 -19.30
C TRP A 86 -20.34 -3.32 -18.22
N PHE A 87 -19.21 -3.91 -18.61
CA PHE A 87 -18.19 -4.36 -17.68
C PHE A 87 -17.66 -3.20 -16.82
N PHE A 88 -17.23 -2.09 -17.44
CA PHE A 88 -16.74 -0.94 -16.69
C PHE A 88 -17.82 -0.26 -15.85
N THR A 89 -19.07 -0.27 -16.30
CA THR A 89 -20.20 0.25 -15.53
C THR A 89 -20.46 -0.60 -14.28
N GLY A 90 -20.37 -1.93 -14.39
CA GLY A 90 -20.44 -2.84 -13.24
C GLY A 90 -19.22 -2.79 -12.33
N LEU A 91 -18.03 -2.49 -12.86
CA LEU A 91 -16.80 -2.40 -12.09
C LEU A 91 -16.77 -1.20 -11.13
N ARG A 92 -17.35 -0.06 -11.52
CA ARG A 92 -17.41 1.16 -10.68
C ARG A 92 -18.02 0.94 -9.29
N PRO A 93 -19.25 0.40 -9.14
CA PRO A 93 -19.83 0.14 -7.83
C PRO A 93 -19.08 -0.93 -7.05
N VAL A 94 -18.46 -1.91 -7.71
CA VAL A 94 -17.60 -2.91 -7.04
C VAL A 94 -16.41 -2.23 -6.39
N ILE A 95 -15.71 -1.35 -7.11
CA ILE A 95 -14.58 -0.59 -6.57
C ILE A 95 -15.04 0.29 -5.40
N ALA A 96 -16.19 0.96 -5.52
CA ALA A 96 -16.74 1.76 -4.42
C ALA A 96 -17.02 0.89 -3.18
N GLY A 97 -17.60 -0.30 -3.36
CA GLY A 97 -17.82 -1.27 -2.27
C GLY A 97 -16.52 -1.75 -1.62
N LEU A 98 -15.48 -2.00 -2.41
CA LEU A 98 -14.15 -2.37 -1.88
C LEU A 98 -13.52 -1.24 -1.07
N ILE A 99 -13.66 0.02 -1.50
CA ILE A 99 -13.20 1.19 -0.74
C ILE A 99 -13.96 1.30 0.59
N VAL A 100 -15.29 1.16 0.56
CA VAL A 100 -16.11 1.17 1.79
C VAL A 100 -15.70 0.03 2.72
N SER A 101 -15.47 -1.17 2.20
CA SER A 101 -15.00 -2.31 2.98
C SER A 101 -13.66 -2.02 3.67
N ALA A 102 -12.71 -1.43 2.95
CA ALA A 102 -11.43 -1.01 3.53
C ALA A 102 -11.60 0.04 4.63
N ILE A 103 -12.50 1.01 4.45
CA ILE A 103 -12.82 2.01 5.49
C ILE A 103 -13.40 1.30 6.72
N LEU A 104 -14.38 0.41 6.56
CA LEU A 104 -15.02 -0.31 7.66
C LEU A 104 -14.03 -1.20 8.42
N MET A 105 -13.03 -1.75 7.74
CA MET A 105 -11.97 -2.54 8.38
C MET A 105 -11.05 -1.68 9.26
N VAL A 106 -10.78 -0.44 8.87
CA VAL A 106 -9.83 0.47 9.55
C VAL A 106 -10.51 1.38 10.57
N LEU A 107 -11.82 1.61 10.44
CA LEU A 107 -12.58 2.52 11.30
C LEU A 107 -12.49 2.17 12.80
N PRO A 108 -12.65 0.89 13.24
CA PRO A 108 -12.65 0.54 14.66
C PRO A 108 -11.30 0.77 15.35
N SER A 109 -10.19 0.66 14.61
CA SER A 109 -8.85 0.93 15.15
C SER A 109 -8.47 2.41 15.06
N SER A 110 -9.17 3.21 14.25
CA SER A 110 -8.87 4.62 14.04
C SER A 110 -9.72 5.56 14.88
N ILE A 111 -10.98 5.22 15.12
CA ILE A 111 -11.93 6.01 15.91
C ILE A 111 -12.25 5.25 17.20
N VAL A 112 -11.46 5.54 18.22
CA VAL A 112 -11.58 4.88 19.55
C VAL A 112 -12.27 5.76 20.59
N ASP A 113 -12.14 7.09 20.47
CA ASP A 113 -12.63 8.07 21.43
C ASP A 113 -13.43 9.18 20.74
N ILE A 114 -14.17 9.95 21.54
CA ILE A 114 -14.84 11.17 21.07
C ILE A 114 -13.84 12.16 20.44
N LYS A 115 -12.60 12.22 20.94
CA LYS A 115 -11.56 13.12 20.44
C LYS A 115 -11.10 12.72 19.03
N THR A 116 -10.87 11.42 18.79
CA THR A 116 -10.52 10.89 17.47
C THR A 116 -11.67 11.02 16.49
N PHE A 117 -12.93 10.88 16.95
CA PHE A 117 -14.10 11.17 16.13
C PHE A 117 -14.17 12.65 15.70
N ILE A 118 -13.89 13.59 16.60
CA ILE A 118 -13.85 15.02 16.27
C ILE A 118 -12.76 15.30 15.22
N ILE A 119 -11.55 14.75 15.39
CA ILE A 119 -10.46 14.92 14.42
C ILE A 119 -10.84 14.35 13.05
N PHE A 120 -11.48 13.17 13.02
CA PHE A 120 -11.99 12.56 11.79
C PHE A 120 -13.04 13.45 11.11
N ALA A 121 -14.05 13.92 11.84
CA ALA A 121 -15.12 14.76 11.30
C ALA A 121 -14.56 16.09 10.75
N LEU A 122 -13.66 16.74 11.50
CA LEU A 122 -13.01 17.98 11.06
C LEU A 122 -12.19 17.76 9.79
N SER A 123 -11.40 16.68 9.75
CA SER A 123 -10.57 16.31 8.60
C SER A 123 -11.43 16.03 7.37
N PHE A 124 -12.54 15.31 7.53
CA PHE A 124 -13.49 15.04 6.46
C PHE A 124 -14.09 16.33 5.90
N VAL A 125 -14.50 17.27 6.77
CA VAL A 125 -15.07 18.55 6.33
C VAL A 125 -14.03 19.40 5.58
N LEU A 126 -12.80 19.47 6.09
CA LEU A 126 -11.71 20.24 5.48
C LEU A 126 -11.31 19.71 4.10
N VAL A 127 -11.27 18.39 3.92
CA VAL A 127 -10.93 17.78 2.62
C VAL A 127 -12.11 17.84 1.66
N HIS A 128 -13.31 17.44 2.10
CA HIS A 128 -14.46 17.29 1.21
C HIS A 128 -15.07 18.63 0.79
N PHE A 129 -15.32 19.54 1.75
CA PHE A 129 -16.00 20.80 1.47
C PHE A 129 -15.02 21.94 1.17
N LYS A 130 -13.93 22.04 1.94
CA LYS A 130 -12.96 23.13 1.77
C LYS A 130 -11.87 22.83 0.72
N LYS A 131 -11.83 21.60 0.17
CA LYS A 131 -10.86 21.14 -0.84
C LYS A 131 -9.40 21.43 -0.47
N ILE A 132 -9.10 21.44 0.84
CA ILE A 132 -7.73 21.64 1.32
C ILE A 132 -6.90 20.43 0.93
N HIS A 133 -5.65 20.67 0.53
CA HIS A 133 -4.75 19.60 0.15
C HIS A 133 -4.61 18.59 1.32
N PRO A 134 -4.83 17.28 1.11
CA PRO A 134 -4.85 16.29 2.17
C PRO A 134 -3.59 16.27 3.04
N ILE A 135 -2.42 16.56 2.46
CA ILE A 135 -1.15 16.63 3.20
C ILE A 135 -1.22 17.64 4.37
N PHE A 136 -1.78 18.83 4.16
CA PHE A 136 -1.89 19.82 5.24
C PHE A 136 -2.84 19.34 6.34
N VAL A 137 -3.94 18.69 5.96
CA VAL A 137 -4.89 18.14 6.91
C VAL A 137 -4.25 17.03 7.75
N ILE A 138 -3.44 16.16 7.14
CA ILE A 138 -2.69 15.11 7.84
C ILE A 138 -1.70 15.72 8.85
N ILE A 139 -0.95 16.76 8.46
CA ILE A 139 0.02 17.41 9.35
C ILE A 139 -0.70 18.04 10.56
N ILE A 140 -1.81 18.75 10.33
CA ILE A 140 -2.60 19.38 11.40
C ILE A 140 -3.22 18.33 12.31
N ALA A 141 -3.82 17.27 11.74
CA ALA A 141 -4.41 16.18 12.50
C ALA A 141 -3.36 15.42 13.33
N ALA A 142 -2.18 15.18 12.78
CA ALA A 142 -1.06 14.55 13.49
C ALA A 142 -0.56 15.44 14.66
N GLY A 143 -0.41 16.75 14.43
CA GLY A 143 -0.03 17.69 15.49
C GLY A 143 -1.06 17.76 16.62
N LEU A 144 -2.35 17.83 16.28
CA LEU A 144 -3.44 17.79 17.26
C LEU A 144 -3.45 16.47 18.03
N GLY A 145 -3.23 15.34 17.34
CA GLY A 145 -3.11 14.03 17.95
C GLY A 145 -1.97 13.96 18.97
N GLY A 146 -0.78 14.47 18.62
CA GLY A 146 0.38 14.53 19.51
C GLY A 146 0.11 15.35 20.77
N ILE A 147 -0.52 16.52 20.65
CA ILE A 147 -0.85 17.38 21.79
C ILE A 147 -1.91 16.74 22.70
N ILE A 148 -2.94 16.11 22.12
CA ILE A 148 -4.08 15.57 22.87
C ILE A 148 -3.72 14.27 23.61
N TYR A 149 -2.89 13.42 23.00
CA TYR A 149 -2.51 12.12 23.54
C TYR A 149 -1.11 12.09 24.18
N GLY A 150 -0.39 13.22 24.17
CA GLY A 150 0.87 13.40 24.91
C GLY A 150 1.99 12.49 24.42
N TRP A 151 2.22 12.48 23.10
CA TRP A 151 3.45 11.93 22.50
C TRP A 151 4.57 12.97 22.52
#